data_AF-A0A2V5MWD4-F1
#
_entry.id   AF-A0A2V5MWD4-F1
#
_cell.length_a   1.000
_cell.length_b   1.000
_cell.length_c   1.000
_cell.angle_alpha   90.00
_cell.angle_beta   90.00
_cell.angle_gamma   90.00
#
_symmetry.space_group_name_H-M   'P 1'
#
loop_
_entity.id
_entity.type
_entity.pdbx_description
1 polymer ?
#
loop_
_entity_poly.entity_id
_entity_poly.type
_entity_poly.pdbx_seq_one_letter_code
_entity_poly.pdbx_strand_id
1 'polypeptide(L)'
;MEKIVSLCKRRGFIFQSSEIYGGLNGVWDYGPLGTELKRNVKDYWWRVTVRERDDVVGLDGAILMNRAVWKASGHEETFSDPMVDSLLTGKRYRADQIPPQTSWAANFVGAVDAASLQRLLKEEQYPERSTVWSRVDLAPHLRELFTNYRIEFGP
;
A
#
# COMPACT_ATOMS: atom_id res chain seq x y z
N MET A 1 -9.62 -20.45 -1.76
CA MET A 1 -8.72 -19.90 -2.80
C MET A 1 -7.47 -20.76 -3.01
N GLU A 2 -6.81 -21.19 -1.94
CA GLU A 2 -5.53 -21.94 -1.98
C GLU A 2 -5.52 -23.19 -2.89
N LYS A 3 -6.60 -23.97 -2.91
CA LYS A 3 -6.73 -25.15 -3.78
C LYS A 3 -6.55 -24.82 -5.27
N ILE A 4 -7.11 -23.68 -5.71
CA ILE A 4 -7.03 -23.22 -7.10
C ILE A 4 -5.61 -22.75 -7.41
N VAL A 5 -5.02 -21.95 -6.52
CA VAL A 5 -3.64 -21.46 -6.66
C VAL A 5 -2.66 -22.63 -6.77
N SER A 6 -2.81 -23.64 -5.90
CA SER A 6 -2.00 -24.86 -5.94
C SER A 6 -2.13 -25.62 -7.27
N LEU A 7 -3.35 -25.73 -7.81
CA LEU A 7 -3.60 -26.36 -9.10
C LEU A 7 -2.94 -25.57 -10.23
N CYS A 8 -3.11 -24.24 -10.26
CA CYS A 8 -2.54 -23.37 -11.29
C CYS A 8 -1.02 -23.49 -11.33
N LYS A 9 -0.35 -23.48 -10.17
CA LYS A 9 1.09 -23.66 -10.07
C LYS A 9 1.52 -25.05 -10.51
N ARG A 10 0.88 -26.12 -10.02
CA ARG A 10 1.26 -27.51 -10.33
C ARG A 10 1.03 -27.89 -11.79
N ARG A 11 0.04 -27.29 -12.46
CA ARG A 11 -0.35 -27.63 -13.84
C ARG A 11 0.19 -26.67 -14.88
N GLY A 12 0.98 -25.66 -14.52
CA GLY A 12 1.58 -24.74 -15.49
C GLY A 12 0.61 -23.72 -16.07
N PHE A 13 -0.31 -23.21 -15.24
CA PHE A 13 -1.16 -22.08 -15.62
C PHE A 13 -0.53 -20.74 -15.26
N ILE A 14 -0.25 -20.50 -13.98
CA ILE A 14 0.22 -19.20 -13.48
C ILE A 14 1.32 -19.44 -12.44
N PHE A 15 2.39 -18.65 -12.54
CA PHE A 15 3.53 -18.64 -11.63
C PHE A 15 3.77 -17.24 -11.07
N GLN A 16 4.39 -17.17 -9.89
CA GLN A 16 4.85 -15.90 -9.35
C GLN A 16 5.99 -15.40 -10.23
N SER A 17 5.89 -14.17 -10.74
CA SER A 17 6.96 -13.67 -11.60
C SER A 17 8.24 -13.49 -10.79
N SER A 18 9.38 -13.87 -11.37
CA SER A 18 10.70 -13.88 -10.72
C SER A 18 10.77 -14.73 -9.45
N GLU A 19 10.02 -15.85 -9.40
CA GLU A 19 9.88 -16.70 -8.20
C GLU A 19 11.23 -17.11 -7.58
N ILE A 20 12.21 -17.51 -8.39
CA ILE A 20 13.54 -17.95 -7.91
C ILE A 20 14.38 -16.82 -7.29
N TYR A 21 13.96 -15.57 -7.47
CA TYR A 21 14.59 -14.38 -6.90
C TYR A 21 13.75 -13.72 -5.79
N GLY A 22 12.77 -14.44 -5.23
CA GLY A 22 11.91 -13.94 -4.15
C GLY A 22 10.58 -13.36 -4.62
N GLY A 23 10.34 -13.32 -5.94
CA GLY A 23 9.07 -12.91 -6.53
C GLY A 23 8.81 -11.41 -6.53
N LEU A 24 7.97 -10.95 -7.47
CA LEU A 24 7.49 -9.57 -7.50
C LEU A 24 5.97 -9.49 -7.25
N ASN A 25 5.58 -8.99 -6.08
CA ASN A 25 4.17 -8.85 -5.71
C ASN A 25 3.39 -8.06 -6.78
N GLY A 26 2.23 -8.59 -7.18
CA GLY A 26 1.39 -7.97 -8.21
C GLY A 26 1.77 -8.32 -9.66
N VAL A 27 2.79 -9.17 -9.87
CA VAL A 27 3.25 -9.56 -11.21
C VAL A 27 3.34 -11.09 -11.33
N TRP A 28 2.84 -11.63 -12.44
CA TRP A 28 2.72 -13.08 -12.66
C TRP A 28 3.07 -13.48 -14.09
N ASP A 29 3.65 -14.66 -14.22
CA ASP A 29 4.01 -15.25 -15.51
C ASP A 29 3.01 -16.37 -15.87
N TYR A 30 2.56 -16.41 -17.12
CA TYR A 30 1.67 -17.44 -17.62
C TYR A 30 2.47 -18.63 -18.13
N GLY A 31 2.22 -19.82 -17.58
CA GLY A 31 2.81 -21.07 -18.06
C GLY A 31 2.20 -21.57 -19.38
N PRO A 32 2.58 -22.76 -19.87
CA PRO A 32 2.12 -23.28 -21.15
C PRO A 32 0.58 -23.35 -21.26
N LEU A 33 -0.09 -23.97 -20.27
CA LEU A 33 -1.56 -24.07 -20.28
C LEU A 33 -2.24 -22.72 -20.03
N GLY A 34 -1.61 -21.86 -19.22
CA GLY A 34 -2.13 -20.52 -18.93
C GLY A 34 -2.09 -19.61 -20.14
N THR A 35 -1.03 -19.70 -20.95
CA THR A 35 -0.87 -18.92 -22.18
C THR A 35 -1.92 -19.31 -23.21
N GLU A 36 -2.14 -20.61 -23.43
CA GLU A 36 -3.21 -21.08 -24.32
C GLU A 36 -4.59 -20.68 -23.82
N LEU A 37 -4.87 -20.80 -22.52
CA LEU A 37 -6.14 -20.36 -21.94
C LEU A 37 -6.35 -18.85 -22.14
N LYS A 38 -5.33 -18.03 -21.82
CA LYS A 38 -5.37 -16.57 -22.01
C LYS A 38 -5.64 -16.20 -23.47
N ARG A 39 -4.98 -16.89 -24.40
CA ARG A 39 -5.16 -16.69 -25.84
C ARG A 39 -6.58 -17.03 -26.28
N ASN A 40 -7.09 -18.20 -25.88
CA ASN A 40 -8.44 -18.65 -26.24
C ASN A 40 -9.51 -17.68 -25.74
N VAL A 41 -9.37 -17.15 -24.52
CA VAL A 41 -10.29 -16.14 -23.96
C VAL A 41 -10.21 -14.84 -24.75
N LYS A 42 -8.99 -14.35 -25.06
CA LYS A 42 -8.80 -13.13 -25.86
C LYS A 42 -9.39 -13.27 -27.27
N ASP A 43 -9.13 -14.39 -27.94
CA ASP A 43 -9.58 -14.64 -29.30
C ASP A 43 -11.11 -14.80 -29.37
N TYR A 44 -11.70 -15.49 -28.38
CA TYR A 44 -13.16 -15.56 -28.24
C TYR A 44 -13.77 -14.19 -28.05
N TRP A 45 -13.26 -13.39 -27.10
CA TRP A 45 -13.74 -12.04 -26.82
C TRP A 45 -13.65 -11.13 -28.05
N TRP A 46 -12.52 -11.17 -28.77
CA TRP A 46 -12.32 -10.38 -29.99
C TRP A 46 -13.32 -10.76 -31.08
N ARG A 47 -13.58 -12.07 -31.26
CA ARG A 47 -14.55 -12.54 -32.25
C ARG A 47 -15.95 -12.01 -31.94
N VAL A 48 -16.45 -12.25 -30.73
CA VAL A 48 -17.84 -11.89 -30.37
C VAL A 48 -18.06 -10.37 -30.26
N THR A 49 -17.03 -9.62 -29.86
CA THR A 49 -17.18 -8.18 -29.61
C THR A 49 -16.84 -7.34 -30.83
N VAL A 50 -15.84 -7.74 -31.62
CA VAL A 50 -15.32 -6.91 -32.73
C VAL A 50 -15.73 -7.46 -34.09
N ARG A 51 -15.72 -8.79 -34.29
CA ARG A 51 -16.01 -9.37 -35.62
C ARG A 51 -17.49 -9.63 -35.85
N GLU A 52 -18.22 -10.02 -34.81
CA GLU A 52 -19.64 -10.38 -34.89
C GLU A 52 -20.57 -9.17 -34.68
N ARG A 53 -20.02 -7.99 -34.39
CA ARG A 53 -20.77 -6.74 -34.21
C ARG A 53 -20.41 -5.72 -35.28
N ASP A 54 -21.43 -5.06 -35.82
CA ASP A 54 -21.24 -4.04 -36.87
C ASP A 54 -20.88 -2.65 -36.31
N ASP A 55 -20.90 -2.47 -34.99
CA ASP A 55 -20.73 -1.19 -34.30
C ASP A 55 -19.41 -1.06 -33.52
N VAL A 56 -18.48 -2.00 -33.67
CA VAL A 56 -17.20 -2.01 -32.96
C VAL A 56 -16.04 -2.18 -33.93
N VAL A 57 -15.00 -1.36 -33.78
CA VAL A 57 -13.76 -1.45 -34.57
C VAL A 57 -12.58 -1.85 -33.70
N GLY A 58 -11.70 -2.68 -34.25
CA GLY A 58 -10.46 -3.08 -33.58
C GLY A 58 -9.39 -1.99 -33.65
N LEU A 59 -8.68 -1.77 -32.54
CA LEU A 59 -7.56 -0.84 -32.44
C LEU A 59 -6.45 -1.46 -31.59
N ASP A 60 -5.19 -1.21 -31.96
CA ASP A 60 -4.02 -1.54 -31.13
C ASP A 60 -3.18 -0.27 -30.94
N GLY A 61 -2.95 0.10 -29.69
CA GLY A 61 -2.34 1.38 -29.30
C GLY A 61 -1.06 1.18 -28.51
N ALA A 62 -0.17 2.17 -28.57
CA ALA A 62 1.07 2.14 -27.79
C ALA A 62 0.80 2.25 -26.28
N ILE A 63 1.56 1.51 -25.47
CA ILE A 63 1.47 1.56 -24.00
C ILE A 63 2.05 2.89 -23.46
N LEU A 64 3.13 3.38 -24.06
CA LEU A 64 3.72 4.66 -23.69
C LEU A 64 2.96 5.81 -24.35
N MET A 65 2.45 6.73 -23.54
CA MET A 65 1.61 7.85 -23.99
C MET A 65 2.19 9.19 -23.54
N ASN A 66 1.90 10.25 -24.29
CA ASN A 66 2.23 11.62 -23.91
C ASN A 66 1.46 12.03 -22.63
N ARG A 67 2.14 12.69 -21.68
CA ARG A 67 1.53 13.17 -20.42
C ARG A 67 0.23 13.96 -20.61
N ALA A 68 0.12 14.76 -21.67
CA ALA A 68 -1.07 15.55 -21.95
C ALA A 68 -2.34 14.69 -22.03
N VAL A 69 -2.26 13.43 -22.47
CA VAL A 69 -3.39 12.50 -22.52
C VAL A 69 -3.84 12.10 -21.11
N TRP A 70 -2.90 11.82 -20.20
CA TRP A 70 -3.20 11.49 -18.80
C TRP A 70 -3.82 12.66 -18.05
N LYS A 71 -3.36 13.88 -18.34
CA LYS A 71 -3.96 15.11 -17.79
C LYS A 71 -5.37 15.34 -18.34
N ALA A 72 -5.56 15.28 -19.66
CA ALA A 72 -6.85 15.53 -20.30
C ALA A 72 -7.93 14.50 -19.91
N SER A 73 -7.53 13.25 -19.64
CA SER A 73 -8.43 12.20 -19.17
C SER A 73 -8.70 12.23 -17.66
N GLY A 74 -8.07 13.14 -16.91
CA GLY A 74 -8.23 13.27 -15.45
C GLY A 74 -7.43 12.26 -14.61
N HIS A 75 -6.76 11.29 -15.22
CA HIS A 75 -6.00 10.26 -14.50
C HIS A 75 -4.90 10.85 -13.61
N GLU A 76 -4.29 11.98 -14.01
CA GLU A 76 -3.27 12.65 -13.21
C GLU A 76 -3.81 13.13 -11.84
N GLU A 77 -5.09 13.47 -11.76
CA GLU A 77 -5.71 14.03 -10.54
C GLU A 77 -6.46 12.98 -9.72
N THR A 78 -7.05 11.97 -10.37
CA THR A 78 -8.01 11.07 -9.71
C THR A 78 -7.56 9.62 -9.58
N PHE A 79 -6.55 9.17 -10.34
CA PHE A 79 -6.14 7.76 -10.34
C PHE A 79 -5.13 7.47 -9.21
N SER A 80 -5.59 7.62 -7.96
CA SER A 80 -4.81 7.35 -6.76
C SER A 80 -5.67 6.69 -5.68
N ASP A 81 -5.11 5.70 -5.00
CA ASP A 81 -5.73 5.08 -3.81
C ASP A 81 -5.18 5.73 -2.52
N PRO A 82 -6.03 5.97 -1.50
CA PRO A 82 -5.57 6.47 -0.21
C PRO A 82 -4.70 5.42 0.50
N MET A 83 -3.49 5.81 0.90
CA MET A 83 -2.54 4.95 1.60
C MET A 83 -2.30 5.45 3.03
N VAL A 84 -2.05 4.51 3.94
CA VAL A 84 -1.68 4.76 5.34
C VAL A 84 -0.42 3.98 5.71
N ASP A 85 0.40 4.57 6.57
CA ASP A 85 1.65 3.97 7.02
C ASP A 85 1.53 3.45 8.45
N SER A 86 2.04 2.25 8.70
CA SER A 86 2.19 1.72 10.05
C SER A 86 3.44 2.30 10.69
N LEU A 87 3.28 3.08 11.74
CA LEU A 87 4.38 3.72 12.46
C LEU A 87 5.32 2.71 13.16
N LEU A 88 4.83 1.51 13.45
CA LEU A 88 5.61 0.45 14.10
C LEU A 88 6.48 -0.33 13.13
N THR A 89 5.95 -0.60 11.93
CA THR A 89 6.61 -1.48 10.96
C THR A 89 7.17 -0.75 9.75
N GLY A 90 6.83 0.52 9.57
CA GLY A 90 7.13 1.31 8.38
C GLY A 90 6.45 0.80 7.11
N LYS A 91 5.55 -0.18 7.22
CA LYS A 91 4.83 -0.75 6.08
C LYS A 91 3.69 0.16 5.66
N ARG A 92 3.48 0.24 4.36
CA ARG A 92 2.40 1.01 3.73
C ARG A 92 1.24 0.10 3.34
N TYR A 93 0.03 0.57 3.58
CA TYR A 93 -1.19 -0.17 3.33
C TYR A 93 -2.24 0.72 2.67
N ARG A 94 -3.14 0.09 1.92
CA ARG A 94 -4.33 0.75 1.41
C ARG A 94 -5.29 1.04 2.54
N ALA A 95 -5.75 2.29 2.65
CA ALA A 95 -6.59 2.75 3.75
C ALA A 95 -7.94 2.01 3.81
N ASP A 96 -8.48 1.62 2.66
CA ASP A 96 -9.73 0.86 2.53
C ASP A 96 -9.60 -0.61 2.94
N GLN A 97 -8.37 -1.13 3.04
CA GLN A 97 -8.09 -2.54 3.36
C GLN A 97 -7.81 -2.78 4.85
N ILE A 98 -7.76 -1.72 5.65
CA ILE A 98 -7.46 -1.80 7.08
C ILE A 98 -8.59 -1.17 7.89
N PRO A 99 -9.10 -1.84 8.94
CA PRO A 99 -10.07 -1.23 9.84
C PRO A 99 -9.44 0.00 10.55
N PRO A 100 -10.21 1.09 10.75
CA PRO A 100 -9.71 2.26 11.48
C PRO A 100 -9.14 1.89 12.85
N GLN A 101 -7.91 2.33 13.13
CA GLN A 101 -7.26 2.16 14.43
C GLN A 101 -7.18 3.50 15.16
N THR A 102 -7.56 3.53 16.43
CA THR A 102 -7.58 4.71 17.33
C THR A 102 -6.53 4.65 18.44
N SER A 103 -5.53 3.76 18.34
CA SER A 103 -4.47 3.62 19.35
C SER A 103 -3.32 4.62 19.14
N TRP A 104 -2.56 4.86 20.21
CA TRP A 104 -1.28 5.56 20.14
C TRP A 104 -0.14 4.56 19.89
N ALA A 105 0.91 5.00 19.20
CA ALA A 105 2.15 4.25 19.03
C ALA A 105 3.31 5.08 19.58
N ALA A 106 4.08 4.52 20.53
CA ALA A 106 5.33 5.10 21.01
C ALA A 106 6.50 4.25 20.54
N ASN A 107 7.56 4.91 20.05
CA ASN A 107 8.83 4.26 19.76
C ASN A 107 9.85 4.73 20.81
N PHE A 108 10.44 3.78 21.55
CA PHE A 108 11.46 4.05 22.56
C PHE A 108 12.84 3.74 21.98
N VAL A 109 13.68 4.76 21.79
CA VAL A 109 15.05 4.58 21.31
C VAL A 109 16.00 4.53 22.50
N GLY A 110 16.31 3.31 22.94
CA GLY A 110 17.30 3.04 23.99
C GLY A 110 16.77 3.20 25.41
N ALA A 111 17.32 2.42 26.34
CA ALA A 111 17.20 2.67 27.76
C ALA A 111 18.36 3.60 28.14
N VAL A 112 18.05 4.85 28.51
CA VAL A 112 19.00 5.72 29.21
C VAL A 112 18.82 5.51 30.71
N ASP A 113 19.93 5.43 31.44
CA ASP A 113 19.86 5.38 32.90
C ASP A 113 19.29 6.72 33.45
N ALA A 114 18.76 6.68 34.67
CA ALA A 114 18.10 7.83 35.29
C ALA A 114 19.00 9.07 35.40
N ALA A 115 20.32 8.89 35.56
CA ALA A 115 21.25 10.01 35.65
C ALA A 115 21.48 10.65 34.27
N SER A 116 21.57 9.84 33.22
CA SER A 116 21.64 10.32 31.83
C SER A 116 20.36 11.06 31.42
N LEU A 117 19.18 10.57 31.83
CA LEU A 117 17.91 11.28 31.58
C LEU A 117 17.87 12.65 32.27
N GLN A 118 18.27 12.71 33.55
CA GLN A 118 18.29 13.97 34.30
C GLN A 118 19.27 15.00 33.70
N ARG A 119 20.42 14.56 33.18
CA ARG A 119 21.35 15.46 32.45
C ARG A 119 20.70 16.02 31.19
N LEU A 120 20.12 15.16 30.34
CA LEU A 120 19.48 15.59 29.10
C LEU A 120 18.33 16.58 29.35
N LEU A 121 17.54 16.38 30.40
CA LEU A 121 16.48 17.31 30.83
C LEU A 121 17.03 18.66 31.28
N LYS A 122 18.17 18.65 31.99
CA LYS A 122 18.80 19.86 32.53
C LYS A 122 19.56 20.65 31.47
N GLU A 123 20.04 19.96 30.44
CA GLU A 123 20.77 20.53 29.30
C GLU A 123 19.82 20.96 28.17
N GLU A 124 18.49 20.78 28.32
CA GLU A 124 17.47 20.96 27.27
C GLU A 124 17.79 20.26 25.94
N GLN A 125 18.80 19.38 25.93
CA GLN A 125 19.09 18.43 24.87
C GLN A 125 18.12 17.27 25.00
N TYR A 126 16.85 17.53 24.70
CA TYR A 126 15.99 16.45 24.29
C TYR A 126 16.63 15.84 23.04
N PRO A 127 17.01 14.55 23.03
CA PRO A 127 17.12 13.91 21.74
C PRO A 127 15.74 14.10 21.11
N GLU A 128 15.64 14.56 19.87
CA GLU A 128 14.38 14.71 19.13
C GLU A 128 13.61 13.37 18.94
N ARG A 129 13.77 12.38 19.83
CA ARG A 129 13.69 10.95 19.57
C ARG A 129 12.82 10.18 20.55
N SER A 130 11.71 10.79 20.95
CA SER A 130 10.46 10.05 21.18
C SER A 130 9.34 10.80 20.49
N THR A 131 9.25 10.67 19.17
CA THR A 131 8.12 11.19 18.42
C THR A 131 6.88 10.40 18.82
N VAL A 132 6.04 10.98 19.68
CA VAL A 132 4.64 10.56 19.81
C VAL A 132 3.94 11.05 18.55
N TRP A 133 3.74 10.13 17.61
CA TRP A 133 2.95 10.41 16.42
C TRP A 133 1.47 10.47 16.85
N SER A 134 0.97 11.68 17.12
CA SER A 134 -0.46 11.89 17.27
C SER A 134 -1.07 12.07 15.88
N ARG A 135 -2.12 11.30 15.56
CA ARG A 135 -2.92 11.55 14.36
C ARG A 135 -3.66 12.87 14.55
N VAL A 136 -3.38 13.85 13.70
CA VAL A 136 -4.03 15.18 13.70
C VAL A 136 -5.48 15.10 13.15
N ASP A 137 -5.96 13.89 12.86
CA ASP A 137 -7.28 13.61 12.30
C ASP A 137 -8.40 13.61 13.36
N LEU A 138 -8.11 13.93 14.61
CA LEU A 138 -9.06 13.83 15.72
C LEU A 138 -9.67 15.18 16.08
N ALA A 139 -11.00 15.18 16.14
CA ALA A 139 -11.88 16.34 16.29
C ALA A 139 -11.46 17.32 17.41
N PRO A 140 -11.82 18.62 17.27
CA PRO A 140 -11.31 19.72 18.10
C PRO A 140 -11.38 19.52 19.63
N HIS A 141 -12.34 18.74 20.12
CA HIS A 141 -12.54 18.46 21.55
C HIS A 141 -11.42 17.63 22.20
N LEU A 142 -10.56 16.96 21.42
CA LEU A 142 -9.45 16.17 21.96
C LEU A 142 -8.17 17.00 22.20
N ARG A 143 -8.07 18.23 21.68
CA ARG A 143 -6.95 19.15 21.99
C ARG A 143 -6.95 19.58 23.47
N GLU A 144 -8.13 19.72 24.08
CA GLU A 144 -8.25 20.09 25.50
C GLU A 144 -7.71 19.00 26.44
N LEU A 145 -7.80 17.72 26.05
CA LEU A 145 -7.28 16.60 26.85
C LEU A 145 -5.75 16.58 26.92
N PHE A 146 -5.05 16.97 25.85
CA PHE A 146 -3.58 17.03 25.83
C PHE A 146 -3.02 18.27 26.54
N THR A 147 -3.79 19.34 26.68
CA THR A 147 -3.36 20.55 27.38
C THR A 147 -3.36 20.33 28.90
N ASN A 148 -4.20 19.41 29.39
CA ASN A 148 -4.39 19.15 30.82
C ASN A 148 -3.52 18.04 31.41
N TYR A 149 -2.89 17.20 30.59
CA TYR A 149 -1.92 16.21 31.06
C TYR A 149 -0.50 16.80 31.06
N ARG A 150 -0.21 17.66 32.04
CA ARG A 150 1.16 17.78 32.56
C ARG A 150 1.50 16.41 33.14
N ILE A 151 2.47 15.72 32.53
CA ILE A 151 2.99 14.45 33.04
C ILE A 151 3.73 14.78 34.35
N GLU A 152 3.04 14.67 35.48
CA GLU A 152 3.67 14.64 36.80
C GLU A 152 4.26 13.25 37.00
N PHE A 153 5.59 13.16 36.90
CA PHE A 153 6.31 12.01 37.42
C PHE A 153 6.32 12.14 38.95
N GLY A 154 5.49 11.33 39.62
CA GLY A 154 5.56 11.13 41.06
C GLY A 154 6.91 10.53 41.50
N PRO A 155 7.26 10.68 42.79
CA PRO A 155 8.60 10.42 43.32
C PRO A 155 9.12 8.98 43.13
#